data_AF-A0A968MS01-F1
#
_entry.id   AF-A0A968MS01-F1
#
_cell.length_a   1.000
_cell.length_b   1.000
_cell.length_c   1.000
_cell.angle_alpha   90.00
_cell.angle_beta   90.00
_cell.angle_gamma   90.00
#
_symmetry.space_group_name_H-M   'P 1'
#
loop_
_entity.id
_entity.type
_entity.pdbx_description
1 polymer ?
#
loop_
_entity_poly.entity_id
_entity_poly.type
_entity_poly.pdbx_seq_one_letter_code
_entity_poly.pdbx_strand_id
1 'polypeptide(L)'
;MPDSFHSNRSPFLGGSGWHDSLTGTQVVREVRSGIKGRWYFLIFPAFLIIGLGIYLGNEAYDDYSYRQYNIAEHAKKVMAIENSLSHLTTSDVIEIKDIEHPYSSDALYLKVEETGKEEIIVAVLQKRKTTQIRCTSSKKIYNLNKNYLSQLPVKLSDLKKAYTPDYDQYNTGTKNSAALLLDGRKFEIKSIEKFFCPIIKDRGTGSYGNSIRMDLLNKGWPAYITEITNLEGEIKWENELPQRIDPVTSGDYPSFSLYGSNSVRKGKYKIRMTITDTLNQKYSYIIEGYDLKKTIIKEN
;
A
#
# COMPACT_ATOMS: atom_id res chain seq x y z
N MET A 1 58.69 -50.66 42.78
CA MET A 1 60.05 -50.08 42.77
C MET A 1 60.51 -50.04 41.33
N PRO A 2 61.22 -48.97 40.91
CA PRO A 2 61.19 -48.48 39.55
C PRO A 2 62.30 -49.09 38.68
N ASP A 3 61.93 -49.49 37.47
CA ASP A 3 62.88 -49.80 36.40
C ASP A 3 63.34 -48.51 35.73
N SER A 4 64.60 -48.16 36.01
CA SER A 4 65.35 -47.10 35.38
C SER A 4 65.95 -47.58 34.06
N PHE A 5 65.26 -47.36 32.94
CA PHE A 5 65.87 -47.44 31.61
C PHE A 5 66.61 -46.14 31.30
N HIS A 6 67.88 -46.08 31.71
CA HIS A 6 68.87 -45.23 31.06
C HIS A 6 69.25 -45.88 29.72
N SER A 7 68.72 -45.36 28.61
CA SER A 7 69.38 -45.53 27.31
C SER A 7 70.05 -44.20 26.95
N ASN A 8 71.36 -44.16 27.16
CA ASN A 8 72.25 -43.19 26.53
C ASN A 8 72.11 -43.35 25.01
N ARG A 9 71.64 -42.30 24.33
CA ARG A 9 72.01 -42.05 22.94
C ARG A 9 72.79 -40.75 22.91
N SER A 10 74.07 -40.91 22.60
CA SER A 10 75.07 -39.88 22.38
C SER A 10 74.62 -38.88 21.30
N PRO A 11 75.07 -37.61 21.38
CA PRO A 11 74.77 -36.59 20.39
C PRO A 11 75.69 -36.81 19.18
N PHE A 12 75.23 -37.58 18.21
CA PHE A 12 75.84 -37.59 16.89
C PHE A 12 75.12 -36.54 16.02
N LEU A 13 75.76 -35.36 15.94
CA LEU A 13 75.72 -34.41 14.83
C LEU A 13 74.36 -33.84 14.41
N GLY A 14 74.23 -32.52 14.60
CA GLY A 14 73.69 -31.59 13.60
C GLY A 14 72.25 -31.81 13.13
N GLY A 15 71.34 -30.93 13.54
CA GLY A 15 69.97 -30.91 13.05
C GLY A 15 69.87 -30.66 11.54
N SER A 16 69.74 -31.73 10.77
CA SER A 16 69.13 -31.78 9.42
C SER A 16 69.21 -33.22 8.92
N GLY A 17 68.06 -33.83 8.60
CA GLY A 17 68.02 -35.20 8.07
C GLY A 17 68.63 -35.28 6.68
N TRP A 18 69.23 -36.42 6.34
CA TRP A 18 69.87 -36.67 5.03
C TRP A 18 68.96 -36.47 3.80
N HIS A 19 67.64 -36.51 3.98
CA HIS A 19 66.68 -36.20 2.92
C HIS A 19 66.67 -34.70 2.56
N ASP A 20 67.10 -33.81 3.45
CA ASP A 20 67.03 -32.35 3.24
C ASP A 20 68.22 -31.80 2.42
N SER A 21 69.32 -32.55 2.27
CA SER A 21 70.53 -32.06 1.59
C SER A 21 70.47 -32.19 0.06
N LEU A 22 69.65 -33.09 -0.49
CA LEU A 22 69.55 -33.35 -1.92
C LEU A 22 68.55 -32.43 -2.64
N THR A 23 67.60 -31.84 -1.92
CA THR A 23 66.54 -31.02 -2.49
C THR A 23 66.75 -29.52 -2.27
N GLY A 24 67.80 -29.11 -1.55
CA GLY A 24 68.05 -27.71 -1.21
C GLY A 24 66.92 -27.07 -0.40
N THR A 25 66.06 -27.89 0.21
CA THR A 25 64.91 -27.43 0.98
C THR A 25 65.35 -27.26 2.42
N GLN A 26 65.70 -26.03 2.81
CA GLN A 26 65.74 -25.68 4.22
C GLN A 26 64.32 -25.84 4.78
N VAL A 27 64.17 -26.67 5.81
CA VAL A 27 62.97 -26.65 6.65
C VAL A 27 63.00 -25.33 7.43
N VAL A 28 62.52 -24.26 6.79
CA VAL A 28 62.27 -23.00 7.46
C VAL A 28 61.18 -23.29 8.47
N ARG A 29 61.55 -23.33 9.75
CA ARG A 29 60.58 -23.44 10.84
C ARG A 29 59.76 -22.16 10.80
N GLU A 30 58.59 -22.20 10.18
CA GLU A 30 57.67 -21.07 10.16
C GLU A 30 57.42 -20.62 11.59
N VAL A 31 57.92 -19.43 11.93
CA VAL A 31 57.51 -18.75 13.15
C VAL A 31 56.06 -18.38 12.91
N ARG A 32 55.13 -19.14 13.52
CA ARG A 32 53.71 -18.77 13.53
C ARG A 32 53.59 -17.42 14.24
N SER A 33 53.66 -16.35 13.46
CA SER A 33 53.38 -14.95 13.86
C SER A 33 51.88 -14.68 13.98
N GLY A 34 51.05 -15.68 13.67
CA GLY A 34 49.60 -15.63 13.84
C GLY A 34 49.18 -15.59 15.31
N ILE A 35 48.03 -14.97 15.56
CA ILE A 35 47.39 -14.93 16.88
C ILE A 35 47.18 -16.36 17.40
N LYS A 36 47.42 -16.59 18.69
CA LYS A 36 47.25 -17.91 19.33
C LYS A 36 45.88 -18.51 18.98
N GLY A 37 45.85 -19.79 18.58
CA GLY A 37 44.66 -20.51 18.09
C GLY A 37 43.37 -20.34 18.91
N ARG A 38 43.49 -20.08 20.22
CA ARG A 38 42.36 -19.84 21.14
C ARG A 38 41.52 -18.60 20.79
N TRP A 39 42.10 -17.61 20.12
CA TRP A 39 41.37 -16.39 19.71
C TRP A 39 40.43 -16.63 18.52
N TYR A 40 40.69 -17.64 17.68
CA TYR A 40 39.78 -18.00 16.59
C TYR A 40 38.43 -18.52 17.10
N PHE A 41 38.35 -19.02 18.34
CA PHE A 41 37.08 -19.39 18.96
C PHE A 41 36.16 -18.18 19.19
N LEU A 42 36.71 -16.96 19.31
CA LEU A 42 35.92 -15.72 19.46
C LEU A 42 35.31 -15.23 18.14
N ILE A 43 35.74 -15.77 17.00
CA ILE A 43 35.18 -15.43 15.69
C ILE A 43 33.72 -15.87 15.61
N PHE A 44 33.40 -17.07 16.09
CA PHE A 44 32.03 -17.60 16.07
C PHE A 44 31.03 -16.73 16.87
N PRO A 45 31.25 -16.38 18.15
CA PRO A 45 30.35 -15.48 18.86
C PRO A 45 30.32 -14.07 18.27
N ALA A 46 31.43 -13.57 17.70
CA ALA A 46 31.43 -12.29 17.00
C ALA A 46 30.50 -12.30 15.78
N PHE A 47 30.56 -13.34 14.94
CA PHE A 47 29.63 -13.51 13.82
C PHE A 47 28.19 -13.70 14.29
N LEU A 48 27.96 -14.42 15.40
CA LEU A 48 26.63 -14.59 15.96
C LEU A 48 26.03 -13.25 16.41
N ILE A 49 26.82 -12.41 17.10
CA ILE A 49 26.40 -11.07 17.52
C ILE A 49 26.10 -10.18 16.31
N ILE A 50 26.98 -10.19 15.30
CA ILE A 50 26.77 -9.41 14.06
C ILE A 50 25.50 -9.89 13.34
N GLY A 51 25.32 -11.21 13.20
CA GLY A 51 24.15 -11.79 12.56
C GLY A 51 22.85 -11.44 13.29
N LEU A 52 22.86 -11.52 14.62
CA LEU A 52 21.72 -11.13 15.46
C LEU A 52 21.43 -9.62 15.36
N GLY A 53 22.48 -8.79 15.32
CA GLY A 53 22.34 -7.34 15.12
C GLY A 53 21.74 -6.97 13.77
N ILE A 54 22.17 -7.64 12.69
CA ILE A 54 21.60 -7.46 11.35
C ILE A 54 20.14 -7.92 11.33
N TYR A 55 19.84 -9.08 11.92
CA TYR A 55 18.49 -9.61 11.97
C TYR A 55 17.52 -8.67 12.71
N LEU A 56 17.85 -8.28 13.95
CA LEU A 56 17.03 -7.36 14.75
C LEU A 56 16.94 -5.96 14.12
N GLY A 57 18.02 -5.49 13.50
CA GLY A 57 18.06 -4.22 12.80
C GLY A 57 17.13 -4.20 11.58
N ASN A 58 17.11 -5.28 10.79
CA ASN A 58 16.21 -5.40 9.65
C ASN A 58 14.74 -5.48 10.10
N GLU A 59 14.42 -6.28 11.12
CA GLU A 59 13.06 -6.39 11.66
C GLU A 59 12.56 -5.02 12.18
N ALA A 60 13.38 -4.31 12.95
CA ALA A 60 13.05 -2.97 13.43
C ALA A 60 12.88 -1.95 12.30
N TYR A 61 13.69 -2.05 11.24
CA TYR A 61 13.58 -1.17 10.07
C TYR A 61 12.30 -1.44 9.27
N ASP A 62 11.96 -2.71 9.06
CA ASP A 62 10.75 -3.12 8.34
C ASP A 62 9.50 -2.68 9.10
N ASP A 63 9.47 -2.90 10.43
CA ASP A 63 8.38 -2.44 11.30
C ASP A 63 8.24 -0.91 11.29
N TYR A 64 9.34 -0.18 11.38
CA TYR A 64 9.32 1.28 11.31
C TYR A 64 8.80 1.76 9.95
N SER A 65 9.33 1.20 8.85
CA SER A 65 8.95 1.57 7.49
C SER A 65 7.47 1.27 7.21
N TYR A 66 6.99 0.11 7.66
CA TYR A 66 5.59 -0.27 7.57
C TYR A 66 4.69 0.66 8.39
N ARG A 67 5.11 1.03 9.62
CA ARG A 67 4.38 2.00 10.44
C ARG A 67 4.30 3.37 9.78
N GLN A 68 5.41 3.89 9.27
CA GLN A 68 5.42 5.19 8.57
C GLN A 68 4.53 5.18 7.34
N TYR A 69 4.55 4.10 6.57
CA TYR A 69 3.64 3.92 5.43
C TYR A 69 2.17 3.99 5.86
N ASN A 70 1.78 3.26 6.92
CA ASN A 70 0.41 3.24 7.39
C ASN A 70 -0.05 4.57 7.99
N ILE A 71 0.83 5.29 8.69
CA ILE A 71 0.56 6.65 9.18
C ILE A 71 0.26 7.57 7.99
N ALA A 72 1.11 7.56 6.96
CA ALA A 72 0.93 8.39 5.79
C ALA A 72 -0.35 8.05 5.01
N GLU A 73 -0.66 6.76 4.83
CA GLU A 73 -1.89 6.31 4.17
C GLU A 73 -3.15 6.66 4.99
N HIS A 74 -3.08 6.58 6.32
CA HIS A 74 -4.17 7.00 7.20
C HIS A 74 -4.41 8.50 7.11
N ALA A 75 -3.35 9.32 7.17
CA ALA A 75 -3.45 10.77 7.02
C ALA A 75 -4.10 11.17 5.70
N LYS A 76 -3.76 10.51 4.58
CA LYS A 76 -4.41 10.73 3.28
C LYS A 76 -5.92 10.46 3.33
N LYS A 77 -6.35 9.36 3.98
CA LYS A 77 -7.77 9.02 4.13
C LYS A 77 -8.51 10.04 4.98
N VAL A 78 -7.93 10.45 6.10
CA VAL A 78 -8.50 11.47 6.99
C VAL A 78 -8.67 12.79 6.25
N MET A 79 -7.64 13.28 5.56
CA MET A 79 -7.74 14.51 4.76
C MET A 79 -8.81 14.41 3.67
N ALA A 80 -8.95 13.25 3.02
CA ALA A 80 -10.00 13.03 2.02
C ALA A 80 -11.41 13.10 2.63
N ILE A 81 -11.61 12.52 3.82
CA ILE A 81 -12.88 12.61 4.55
C ILE A 81 -13.17 14.06 4.94
N GLU A 82 -12.19 14.77 5.52
CA GLU A 82 -12.35 16.17 5.96
C GLU A 82 -12.69 17.12 4.82
N ASN A 83 -11.99 16.99 3.70
CA ASN A 83 -12.26 17.77 2.50
C ASN A 83 -13.64 17.46 1.92
N SER A 84 -14.07 16.19 1.95
CA SER A 84 -15.38 15.79 1.45
C SER A 84 -16.52 16.25 2.38
N LEU A 85 -16.32 16.20 3.71
CA LEU A 85 -17.30 16.66 4.70
C LEU A 85 -17.57 18.17 4.60
N SER A 86 -16.56 18.96 4.22
CA SER A 86 -16.72 20.41 4.05
C SER A 86 -17.44 20.79 2.74
N HIS A 87 -17.48 19.88 1.76
CA HIS A 87 -18.02 20.12 0.42
C HIS A 87 -18.99 19.00 -0.01
N LEU A 88 -19.84 18.57 0.94
CA LEU A 88 -20.85 17.56 0.64
C LEU A 88 -21.86 18.07 -0.38
N THR A 89 -22.26 17.18 -1.26
CA THR A 89 -23.21 17.41 -2.35
C THR A 89 -24.17 16.22 -2.44
N THR A 90 -25.26 16.40 -3.17
CA THR A 90 -26.21 15.31 -3.51
C THR A 90 -25.61 14.26 -4.45
N SER A 91 -24.34 14.38 -4.83
CA SER A 91 -23.60 13.31 -5.50
C SER A 91 -22.81 12.44 -4.54
N ASP A 92 -22.69 12.75 -3.25
CA ASP A 92 -21.83 11.98 -2.34
C ASP A 92 -22.53 10.76 -1.72
N VAL A 93 -21.73 9.73 -1.45
CA VAL A 93 -22.07 8.57 -0.61
C VAL A 93 -21.04 8.45 0.50
N ILE A 94 -21.53 8.28 1.72
CA ILE A 94 -20.72 8.07 2.92
C ILE A 94 -20.77 6.58 3.27
N GLU A 95 -19.63 5.91 3.24
CA GLU A 95 -19.49 4.53 3.73
C GLU A 95 -19.27 4.56 5.24
N ILE A 96 -20.13 3.86 5.98
CA ILE A 96 -20.06 3.76 7.44
C ILE A 96 -19.89 2.30 7.87
N LYS A 97 -19.16 2.11 8.97
CA LYS A 97 -18.91 0.80 9.58
C LYS A 97 -19.35 0.80 11.04
N ASP A 98 -20.09 -0.23 11.41
CA ASP A 98 -20.48 -0.50 12.79
C ASP A 98 -19.22 -0.83 13.62
N ILE A 99 -18.98 -0.05 14.69
CA ILE A 99 -17.81 -0.27 15.56
C ILE A 99 -18.05 -1.35 16.62
N GLU A 100 -19.31 -1.64 16.96
CA GLU A 100 -19.69 -2.67 17.93
C GLU A 100 -19.63 -4.06 17.27
N HIS A 101 -19.91 -4.12 15.97
CA HIS A 101 -19.86 -5.35 15.18
C HIS A 101 -18.85 -5.23 14.02
N PRO A 102 -17.53 -5.10 14.31
CA PRO A 102 -16.52 -4.79 13.30
C PRO A 102 -16.29 -5.93 12.28
N TYR A 103 -16.74 -7.14 12.61
CA TYR A 103 -16.69 -8.31 11.72
C TYR A 103 -17.97 -8.52 10.90
N SER A 104 -18.97 -7.66 11.05
CA SER A 104 -20.13 -7.67 10.17
C SER A 104 -19.68 -7.35 8.75
N SER A 105 -20.06 -8.22 7.80
CA SER A 105 -19.87 -7.99 6.36
C SER A 105 -20.75 -6.87 5.81
N ASP A 106 -21.65 -6.34 6.64
CA ASP A 106 -22.74 -5.48 6.21
C ASP A 106 -22.25 -4.03 6.26
N ALA A 107 -21.50 -3.65 5.22
CA ALA A 107 -21.19 -2.25 4.97
C ALA A 107 -22.50 -1.48 4.72
N LEU A 108 -22.65 -0.34 5.40
CA LEU A 108 -23.78 0.57 5.24
C LEU A 108 -23.29 1.79 4.47
N TYR A 109 -24.13 2.25 3.54
CA TYR A 109 -23.86 3.43 2.74
C TYR A 109 -24.96 4.45 2.97
N LEU A 110 -24.59 5.71 3.19
CA LEU A 110 -25.52 6.83 3.32
C LEU A 110 -25.42 7.67 2.06
N LYS A 111 -26.47 7.67 1.24
CA LYS A 111 -26.55 8.51 0.05
C LYS A 111 -27.08 9.88 0.44
N VAL A 112 -26.34 10.95 0.16
CA VAL A 112 -26.80 12.32 0.41
C VAL A 112 -27.92 12.66 -0.59
N GLU A 113 -29.12 12.97 -0.09
CA GLU A 113 -30.26 13.45 -0.89
C GLU A 113 -30.33 14.97 -0.88
N GLU A 114 -30.12 15.58 0.29
CA GLU A 114 -30.20 17.03 0.48
C GLU A 114 -29.08 17.52 1.41
N THR A 115 -28.59 18.73 1.14
CA THR A 115 -27.50 19.36 1.89
C THR A 115 -28.00 20.63 2.58
N GLY A 116 -27.96 20.65 3.92
CA GLY A 116 -28.22 21.82 4.75
C GLY A 116 -26.96 22.36 5.43
N LYS A 117 -27.11 23.46 6.19
CA LYS A 117 -26.00 24.10 6.93
C LYS A 117 -25.59 23.33 8.18
N GLU A 118 -26.54 22.67 8.85
CA GLU A 118 -26.32 21.96 10.11
C GLU A 118 -26.55 20.45 9.99
N GLU A 119 -27.45 20.05 9.08
CA GLU A 119 -27.83 18.67 8.83
C GLU A 119 -27.90 18.38 7.34
N ILE A 120 -27.79 17.09 7.02
CA ILE A 120 -27.99 16.54 5.69
C ILE A 120 -29.08 15.48 5.74
N ILE A 121 -29.86 15.33 4.68
CA ILE A 121 -30.79 14.22 4.54
C ILE A 121 -30.08 13.10 3.78
N VAL A 122 -30.07 11.90 4.35
CA VAL A 122 -29.45 10.73 3.73
C VAL A 122 -30.44 9.59 3.56
N ALA A 123 -30.33 8.88 2.43
CA ALA A 123 -30.97 7.59 2.22
C ALA A 123 -30.03 6.45 2.64
N VAL A 124 -30.53 5.52 3.45
CA VAL A 124 -29.74 4.39 3.94
C VAL A 124 -29.75 3.24 2.93
N LEU A 125 -28.57 2.84 2.48
CA LEU A 125 -28.34 1.73 1.58
C LEU A 125 -27.63 0.59 2.32
N GLN A 126 -28.35 -0.51 2.56
CA GLN A 126 -27.77 -1.69 3.19
C GLN A 126 -27.28 -2.70 2.15
N LYS A 127 -26.02 -3.12 2.29
CA LYS A 127 -25.46 -4.23 1.51
C LYS A 127 -26.00 -5.55 2.05
N ARG A 128 -26.98 -6.16 1.35
CA ARG A 128 -27.39 -7.55 1.65
C ARG A 128 -26.24 -8.51 1.28
N LYS A 129 -25.94 -9.45 2.17
CA LYS A 129 -24.85 -10.47 2.05
C LYS A 129 -24.79 -11.21 0.70
N THR A 130 -25.91 -11.32 -0.02
CA THR A 130 -26.02 -12.05 -1.29
C THR A 130 -25.71 -11.22 -2.53
N THR A 131 -25.60 -9.90 -2.40
CA THR A 131 -25.28 -8.99 -3.51
C THR A 131 -24.15 -8.08 -3.08
N GLN A 132 -22.97 -8.24 -3.67
CA GLN A 132 -21.92 -7.25 -3.56
C GLN A 132 -22.42 -5.95 -4.20
N ILE A 133 -23.01 -5.07 -3.38
CA ILE A 133 -23.28 -3.70 -3.76
C ILE A 133 -21.92 -3.01 -3.91
N ARG A 134 -21.51 -2.78 -5.16
CA ARG A 134 -20.39 -1.93 -5.60
C ARG A 134 -21.00 -0.70 -6.27
N CYS A 135 -20.24 0.38 -6.51
CA CYS A 135 -20.72 1.63 -7.11
C CYS A 135 -21.63 1.50 -8.34
N THR A 136 -21.50 0.43 -9.13
CA THR A 136 -22.38 0.11 -10.26
C THR A 136 -23.70 -0.57 -9.87
N SER A 137 -23.67 -1.55 -8.96
CA SER A 137 -24.88 -2.18 -8.42
C SER A 137 -25.63 -1.28 -7.44
N SER A 138 -24.96 -0.35 -6.74
CA SER A 138 -25.62 0.64 -5.88
C SER A 138 -26.44 1.66 -6.65
N LYS A 139 -26.10 2.07 -7.89
CA LYS A 139 -27.03 2.89 -8.71
C LYS A 139 -28.31 2.12 -9.00
N LYS A 140 -28.18 0.92 -9.56
CA LYS A 140 -29.36 0.14 -9.97
C LYS A 140 -30.24 -0.15 -8.76
N ILE A 141 -29.63 -0.56 -7.64
CA ILE A 141 -30.35 -0.81 -6.40
C ILE A 141 -30.96 0.48 -5.85
N TYR A 142 -30.21 1.59 -5.80
CA TYR A 142 -30.72 2.87 -5.35
C TYR A 142 -31.86 3.36 -6.24
N ASN A 143 -31.69 3.44 -7.56
CA ASN A 143 -32.73 3.90 -8.49
C ASN A 143 -33.99 3.01 -8.46
N LEU A 144 -33.82 1.69 -8.34
CA LEU A 144 -34.96 0.77 -8.25
C LEU A 144 -35.69 0.87 -6.91
N ASN A 145 -34.98 1.23 -5.83
CA ASN A 145 -35.55 1.24 -4.49
C ASN A 145 -35.71 2.64 -3.90
N LYS A 146 -35.39 3.72 -4.62
CA LYS A 146 -35.28 5.09 -4.10
C LYS A 146 -36.52 5.49 -3.30
N ASN A 147 -37.70 5.15 -3.80
CA ASN A 147 -38.99 5.48 -3.18
C ASN A 147 -39.29 4.68 -1.90
N TYR A 148 -38.54 3.61 -1.64
CA TYR A 148 -38.69 2.71 -0.50
C TYR A 148 -37.54 2.84 0.51
N LEU A 149 -36.51 3.63 0.22
CA LEU A 149 -35.39 3.82 1.13
C LEU A 149 -35.79 4.79 2.24
N SER A 150 -35.53 4.37 3.48
CA SER A 150 -35.67 5.25 4.64
C SER A 150 -34.69 6.41 4.50
N GLN A 151 -35.23 7.63 4.51
CA GLN A 151 -34.47 8.87 4.60
C GLN A 151 -34.42 9.31 6.06
N LEU A 152 -33.26 9.80 6.50
CA LEU A 152 -33.09 10.31 7.85
C LEU A 152 -32.17 11.53 7.87
N PRO A 153 -32.42 12.49 8.77
CA PRO A 153 -31.52 13.62 8.98
C PRO A 153 -30.29 13.18 9.78
N VAL A 154 -29.11 13.62 9.34
CA VAL A 154 -27.83 13.43 10.04
C VAL A 154 -27.19 14.78 10.26
N LYS A 155 -26.80 15.06 11.51
CA LYS A 155 -26.10 16.30 11.85
C LYS A 155 -24.66 16.25 11.32
N LEU A 156 -24.22 17.34 10.71
CA LEU A 156 -22.83 17.49 10.26
C LEU A 156 -21.84 17.41 11.44
N SER A 157 -22.24 17.85 12.63
CA SER A 157 -21.43 17.73 13.85
C SER A 157 -21.19 16.29 14.27
N ASP A 158 -22.13 15.38 14.02
CA ASP A 158 -21.98 13.95 14.32
C ASP A 158 -21.11 13.27 13.28
N LEU A 159 -21.23 13.64 12.00
CA LEU A 159 -20.31 13.17 10.96
C LEU A 159 -18.85 13.57 11.24
N LYS A 160 -18.63 14.80 11.73
CA LYS A 160 -17.30 15.28 12.13
C LYS A 160 -16.70 14.49 13.31
N LYS A 161 -17.53 13.86 14.14
CA LYS A 161 -17.09 12.99 15.24
C LYS A 161 -16.93 11.53 14.84
N ALA A 162 -17.39 11.15 13.65
CA ALA A 162 -17.47 9.77 13.22
C ALA A 162 -16.20 9.27 12.50
N TYR A 163 -15.08 9.98 12.53
CA TYR A 163 -13.80 9.48 11.99
C TYR A 163 -12.67 9.72 13.00
N THR A 164 -11.62 8.90 12.92
CA THR A 164 -10.48 8.93 13.87
C THR A 164 -9.27 9.60 13.19
N PRO A 165 -8.93 10.86 13.51
CA PRO A 165 -7.80 11.55 12.88
C PRO A 165 -6.45 10.93 13.24
N ASP A 166 -6.29 10.54 14.52
CA ASP A 166 -5.05 9.99 15.04
C ASP A 166 -4.86 8.52 14.63
N TYR A 167 -3.66 8.19 14.14
CA TYR A 167 -3.35 6.85 13.66
C TYR A 167 -3.18 5.85 14.81
N ASP A 168 -2.55 6.24 15.91
CA ASP A 168 -2.28 5.32 17.01
C ASP A 168 -3.60 4.92 17.71
N GLN A 169 -4.55 5.86 17.87
CA GLN A 169 -5.91 5.58 18.32
C GLN A 169 -6.66 4.67 17.34
N TYR A 170 -6.56 4.95 16.04
CA TYR A 170 -7.18 4.12 15.00
C TYR A 170 -6.66 2.67 15.04
N ASN A 171 -5.35 2.50 15.19
CA ASN A 171 -4.66 1.21 15.16
C ASN A 171 -4.89 0.40 16.45
N THR A 172 -4.96 1.06 17.60
CA THR A 172 -5.23 0.41 18.90
C THR A 172 -6.70 0.07 19.14
N GLY A 173 -7.60 0.53 18.26
CA GLY A 173 -9.03 0.22 18.30
C GLY A 173 -9.88 1.21 19.08
N THR A 174 -9.30 2.27 19.64
CA THR A 174 -10.02 3.38 20.28
C THR A 174 -10.55 4.34 19.22
N LYS A 175 -11.48 3.86 18.39
CA LYS A 175 -11.98 4.59 17.23
C LYS A 175 -13.07 5.57 17.63
N ASN A 176 -12.98 6.77 17.07
CA ASN A 176 -14.05 7.76 17.10
C ASN A 176 -15.26 7.24 16.32
N SER A 177 -16.45 7.53 16.85
CA SER A 177 -17.71 7.07 16.28
C SER A 177 -18.86 7.97 16.73
N ALA A 178 -19.95 7.95 15.97
CA ALA A 178 -21.18 8.66 16.31
C ALA A 178 -22.41 7.81 15.99
N ALA A 179 -23.52 8.11 16.67
CA ALA A 179 -24.81 7.52 16.33
C ALA A 179 -25.36 8.22 15.08
N LEU A 180 -25.08 7.63 13.91
CA LEU A 180 -25.47 8.19 12.61
C LEU A 180 -26.86 7.71 12.14
N LEU A 181 -27.41 6.69 12.81
CA LEU A 181 -28.73 6.13 12.54
C LEU A 181 -29.62 6.27 13.77
N LEU A 182 -30.94 6.15 13.57
CA LEU A 182 -31.95 6.25 14.64
C LEU A 182 -31.97 5.04 15.58
N ASP A 183 -31.17 3.99 15.30
CA ASP A 183 -31.10 2.77 16.11
C ASP A 183 -30.10 2.84 17.28
N GLY A 184 -29.43 3.99 17.45
CA GLY A 184 -28.51 4.25 18.55
C GLY A 184 -27.13 3.60 18.40
N ARG A 185 -26.91 2.79 17.36
CA ARG A 185 -25.60 2.15 17.12
C ARG A 185 -24.57 3.18 16.70
N LYS A 186 -23.32 2.94 17.10
CA LYS A 186 -22.20 3.81 16.80
C LYS A 186 -21.49 3.38 15.51
N PHE A 187 -21.24 4.35 14.65
CA PHE A 187 -20.64 4.13 13.35
C PHE A 187 -19.40 5.01 13.15
N GLU A 188 -18.46 4.46 12.40
CA GLU A 188 -17.26 5.14 11.92
C GLU A 188 -17.36 5.33 10.40
N ILE A 189 -17.06 6.54 9.91
CA ILE A 189 -16.92 6.84 8.50
C ILE A 189 -15.64 6.21 7.98
N LYS A 190 -15.77 5.40 6.91
CA LYS A 190 -14.64 4.78 6.23
C LYS A 190 -14.20 5.53 4.99
N SER A 191 -15.15 6.07 4.26
CA SER A 191 -14.89 6.83 3.04
C SER A 191 -16.08 7.73 2.72
N ILE A 192 -15.79 8.81 1.99
CA ILE A 192 -16.81 9.60 1.33
C ILE A 192 -16.40 9.64 -0.14
N GLU A 193 -17.23 9.08 -0.99
CA GLU A 193 -16.95 8.98 -2.42
C GLU A 193 -18.10 9.60 -3.20
N LYS A 194 -17.77 10.22 -4.34
CA LYS A 194 -18.78 10.68 -5.30
C LYS A 194 -19.48 9.44 -5.87
N PHE A 195 -20.76 9.34 -5.60
CA PHE A 195 -21.68 8.48 -6.30
C PHE A 195 -21.73 8.90 -7.77
N PHE A 196 -21.90 7.91 -8.65
CA PHE A 196 -22.16 8.16 -10.08
C PHE A 196 -21.02 8.76 -10.88
N CYS A 197 -19.76 8.44 -10.56
CA CYS A 197 -18.65 8.77 -11.44
C CYS A 197 -17.69 7.59 -11.61
N PRO A 198 -16.83 7.62 -12.64
CA PRO A 198 -15.64 6.76 -12.70
C PRO A 198 -14.78 6.99 -11.46
N ILE A 199 -14.09 5.97 -10.97
CA ILE A 199 -13.18 6.11 -9.81
C ILE A 199 -11.90 5.35 -10.15
N ILE A 200 -10.89 6.09 -10.59
CA ILE A 200 -9.61 5.50 -10.99
C ILE A 200 -8.72 5.33 -9.76
N LYS A 201 -8.22 4.12 -9.56
CA LYS A 201 -7.25 3.80 -8.51
C LYS A 201 -6.06 3.04 -9.11
N ASP A 202 -4.91 3.16 -8.47
CA ASP A 202 -3.74 2.38 -8.85
C ASP A 202 -3.97 0.89 -8.54
N ARG A 203 -3.57 0.01 -9.46
CA ARG A 203 -3.53 -1.45 -9.22
C ARG A 203 -2.29 -1.88 -8.44
N GLY A 204 -1.25 -1.07 -8.41
CA GLY A 204 0.06 -1.40 -7.83
C GLY A 204 0.93 -2.29 -8.72
N THR A 205 0.59 -2.40 -10.01
CA THR A 205 1.35 -3.18 -11.01
C THR A 205 1.67 -2.31 -12.23
N GLY A 206 2.71 -2.71 -12.97
CA GLY A 206 3.19 -2.01 -14.14
C GLY A 206 4.64 -2.36 -14.46
N SER A 207 5.17 -1.73 -15.51
CA SER A 207 6.59 -1.82 -15.87
C SER A 207 7.12 -0.44 -16.27
N TYR A 208 8.40 -0.19 -16.01
CA TYR A 208 9.05 1.08 -16.32
C TYR A 208 10.46 0.86 -16.87
N GLY A 209 10.82 1.61 -17.91
CA GLY A 209 12.10 1.53 -18.61
C GLY A 209 12.13 2.57 -19.73
N ASN A 210 12.50 2.15 -20.95
CA ASN A 210 12.32 2.96 -22.16
C ASN A 210 10.84 3.00 -22.63
N SER A 211 10.01 2.15 -22.02
CA SER A 211 8.56 2.19 -22.10
C SER A 211 7.95 2.14 -20.70
N ILE A 212 6.73 2.65 -20.59
CA ILE A 212 5.93 2.64 -19.38
C ILE A 212 4.63 1.87 -19.63
N ARG A 213 4.31 1.00 -18.68
CA ARG A 213 3.00 0.36 -18.55
C ARG A 213 2.46 0.66 -17.17
N MET A 214 1.30 1.30 -17.10
CA MET A 214 0.60 1.55 -15.84
C MET A 214 -0.71 0.78 -15.80
N ASP A 215 -0.83 -0.16 -14.87
CA ASP A 215 -2.10 -0.86 -14.67
C ASP A 215 -2.96 -0.10 -13.66
N LEU A 216 -4.18 0.22 -14.05
CA LEU A 216 -5.14 1.00 -13.30
C LEU A 216 -6.46 0.23 -13.14
N LEU A 217 -7.23 0.61 -12.13
CA LEU A 217 -8.53 0.02 -11.81
C LEU A 217 -9.60 1.10 -11.84
N ASN A 218 -10.76 0.78 -12.42
CA ASN A 218 -11.96 1.58 -12.28
C ASN A 218 -12.87 0.96 -11.21
N LYS A 219 -13.00 1.59 -10.04
CA LYS A 219 -13.94 1.19 -8.99
C LYS A 219 -15.30 1.88 -9.08
N GLY A 220 -15.44 2.80 -10.04
CA GLY A 220 -16.64 3.61 -10.24
C GLY A 220 -17.52 3.09 -11.36
N TRP A 221 -18.02 3.99 -12.21
CA TRP A 221 -18.83 3.66 -13.37
C TRP A 221 -18.05 3.33 -14.63
N PRO A 222 -18.61 2.47 -15.52
CA PRO A 222 -18.05 2.29 -16.85
C PRO A 222 -17.89 3.63 -17.55
N ALA A 223 -16.77 3.79 -18.22
CA ALA A 223 -16.43 5.04 -18.89
C ALA A 223 -15.47 4.78 -20.05
N TYR A 224 -15.11 5.86 -20.74
CA TYR A 224 -14.16 5.85 -21.83
C TYR A 224 -13.05 6.85 -21.54
N ILE A 225 -11.80 6.40 -21.61
CA ILE A 225 -10.67 7.32 -21.68
C ILE A 225 -10.72 7.94 -23.06
N THR A 226 -10.84 9.25 -23.13
CA THR A 226 -10.96 9.98 -24.40
C THR A 226 -9.68 10.72 -24.76
N GLU A 227 -8.82 11.00 -23.77
CA GLU A 227 -7.60 11.78 -23.98
C GLU A 227 -6.56 11.48 -22.89
N ILE A 228 -5.28 11.49 -23.28
CA ILE A 228 -4.14 11.43 -22.36
C ILE A 228 -3.14 12.50 -22.82
N THR A 229 -2.86 13.47 -21.95
CA THR A 229 -1.94 14.57 -22.23
C THR A 229 -0.81 14.61 -21.21
N ASN A 230 0.42 14.84 -21.69
CA ASN A 230 1.56 15.06 -20.80
C ASN A 230 1.52 16.47 -20.23
N LEU A 231 1.68 16.58 -18.92
CA LEU A 231 1.93 17.83 -18.20
C LEU A 231 3.40 17.94 -17.78
N GLU A 232 4.07 16.80 -17.55
CA GLU A 232 5.51 16.68 -17.30
C GLU A 232 6.02 15.39 -17.94
N GLY A 233 7.16 15.48 -18.64
CA GLY A 233 7.74 14.38 -19.42
C GLY A 233 7.21 14.32 -20.86
N GLU A 234 7.84 13.48 -21.69
CA GLU A 234 7.56 13.36 -23.13
C GLU A 234 7.16 11.93 -23.53
N ILE A 235 6.29 11.32 -22.72
CA ILE A 235 5.81 9.94 -22.97
C ILE A 235 4.91 9.94 -24.21
N LYS A 236 5.20 9.08 -25.18
CA LYS A 236 4.35 8.87 -26.35
C LYS A 236 3.32 7.79 -26.01
N TRP A 237 2.09 8.19 -25.73
CA TRP A 237 1.00 7.27 -25.39
C TRP A 237 0.56 6.47 -26.62
N GLU A 238 0.46 5.16 -26.47
CA GLU A 238 0.18 4.19 -27.55
C GLU A 238 -1.22 3.58 -27.45
N ASN A 239 -2.00 4.00 -26.44
CA ASN A 239 -3.38 3.57 -26.26
C ASN A 239 -4.26 4.01 -27.44
N GLU A 240 -5.05 3.08 -27.99
CA GLU A 240 -6.15 3.42 -28.90
C GLU A 240 -7.28 4.08 -28.11
N LEU A 241 -7.61 5.32 -28.46
CA LEU A 241 -8.67 6.10 -27.82
C LEU A 241 -9.85 6.30 -28.78
N PRO A 242 -11.11 6.28 -28.31
CA PRO A 242 -11.50 6.13 -26.90
C PRO A 242 -11.39 4.70 -26.37
N GLN A 243 -10.76 4.52 -25.21
CA GLN A 243 -10.59 3.21 -24.58
C GLN A 243 -11.68 2.99 -23.52
N ARG A 244 -12.48 1.94 -23.67
CA ARG A 244 -13.48 1.56 -22.66
C ARG A 244 -12.80 1.05 -21.38
N ILE A 245 -13.26 1.52 -20.23
CA ILE A 245 -12.82 1.11 -18.91
C ILE A 245 -14.00 0.63 -18.06
N ASP A 246 -14.11 -0.68 -17.95
CA ASP A 246 -15.17 -1.31 -17.17
C ASP A 246 -14.87 -1.29 -15.67
N PRO A 247 -15.92 -1.24 -14.82
CA PRO A 247 -15.77 -1.32 -13.38
C PRO A 247 -15.22 -2.69 -12.97
N VAL A 248 -14.43 -2.71 -11.88
CA VAL A 248 -13.99 -3.96 -11.26
C VAL A 248 -15.22 -4.75 -10.78
N THR A 249 -15.44 -5.95 -11.36
CA THR A 249 -16.45 -6.95 -10.97
C THR A 249 -15.82 -8.03 -10.06
N SER A 250 -16.61 -8.88 -9.41
CA SER A 250 -16.07 -9.88 -8.48
C SER A 250 -15.50 -11.08 -9.22
N GLY A 251 -14.31 -11.54 -8.85
CA GLY A 251 -13.66 -12.73 -9.42
C GLY A 251 -12.63 -12.37 -10.48
N ASP A 252 -12.92 -11.35 -11.29
CA ASP A 252 -11.96 -10.78 -12.23
C ASP A 252 -11.28 -9.56 -11.58
N TYR A 253 -10.00 -9.39 -11.85
CA TYR A 253 -9.28 -8.15 -11.58
C TYR A 253 -9.20 -7.35 -12.88
N PRO A 254 -10.33 -6.91 -13.49
CA PRO A 254 -10.25 -6.19 -14.75
C PRO A 254 -9.53 -4.88 -14.47
N SER A 255 -8.35 -4.80 -15.05
CA SER A 255 -7.51 -3.63 -15.06
C SER A 255 -7.37 -3.18 -16.49
N PHE A 256 -7.31 -1.87 -16.67
CA PHE A 256 -6.89 -1.31 -17.93
C PHE A 256 -5.45 -0.85 -17.78
N SER A 257 -4.71 -0.91 -18.88
CA SER A 257 -3.31 -0.51 -18.91
C SER A 257 -3.15 0.72 -19.79
N LEU A 258 -2.39 1.69 -19.31
CA LEU A 258 -1.85 2.77 -20.12
C LEU A 258 -0.45 2.37 -20.59
N TYR A 259 -0.21 2.49 -21.89
CA TYR A 259 1.05 2.14 -22.54
C TYR A 259 1.66 3.40 -23.14
N GLY A 260 2.95 3.61 -22.89
CA GLY A 260 3.69 4.67 -23.54
C GLY A 260 5.13 4.30 -23.81
N SER A 261 5.67 4.83 -24.90
CA SER A 261 7.10 4.78 -25.21
C SER A 261 7.76 6.12 -24.90
N ASN A 262 9.09 6.17 -25.07
CA ASN A 262 9.90 7.36 -24.78
C ASN A 262 9.86 7.79 -23.30
N SER A 263 9.59 6.85 -22.39
CA SER A 263 9.77 7.11 -20.96
C SER A 263 11.26 7.11 -20.63
N VAL A 264 11.71 8.11 -19.88
CA VAL A 264 13.09 8.15 -19.38
C VAL A 264 13.16 7.30 -18.12
N ARG A 265 14.03 6.29 -18.06
CA ARG A 265 14.22 5.47 -16.85
C ARG A 265 14.49 6.37 -15.64
N LYS A 266 13.75 6.20 -14.54
CA LYS A 266 13.78 7.10 -13.37
C LYS A 266 13.41 8.55 -13.67
N GLY A 267 12.66 8.81 -14.75
CA GLY A 267 12.07 10.10 -15.04
C GLY A 267 10.83 10.34 -14.18
N LYS A 268 10.61 11.59 -13.79
CA LYS A 268 9.31 12.02 -13.30
C LYS A 268 8.35 12.14 -14.49
N TYR A 269 7.09 11.88 -14.25
CA TYR A 269 6.03 12.11 -15.22
C TYR A 269 4.79 12.65 -14.52
N LYS A 270 4.04 13.46 -15.27
CA LYS A 270 2.74 13.95 -14.88
C LYS A 270 1.86 13.96 -16.10
N ILE A 271 0.71 13.32 -16.02
CA ILE A 271 -0.26 13.30 -17.10
C ILE A 271 -1.63 13.73 -16.61
N ARG A 272 -2.40 14.28 -17.55
CA ARG A 272 -3.84 14.45 -17.42
C ARG A 272 -4.53 13.40 -18.28
N MET A 273 -5.40 12.64 -17.67
CA MET A 273 -6.26 11.66 -18.33
C MET A 273 -7.71 12.15 -18.28
N THR A 274 -8.30 12.38 -19.44
CA THR A 274 -9.71 12.78 -19.57
C THR A 274 -10.56 11.54 -19.80
N ILE A 275 -11.60 11.39 -19.01
CA ILE A 275 -12.55 10.29 -19.05
C ILE A 275 -13.95 10.83 -19.28
N THR A 276 -14.71 10.19 -20.16
CA THR A 276 -16.13 10.47 -20.38
C THR A 276 -16.96 9.27 -19.94
N ASP A 277 -17.95 9.47 -19.07
CA ASP A 277 -18.83 8.38 -18.63
C ASP A 277 -19.91 8.03 -19.67
N THR A 278 -20.72 7.03 -19.34
CA THR A 278 -21.85 6.61 -20.19
C THR A 278 -22.97 7.64 -20.36
N LEU A 279 -22.95 8.74 -19.59
CA LEU A 279 -23.88 9.86 -19.69
C LEU A 279 -23.26 11.09 -20.36
N ASN A 280 -22.09 10.93 -20.99
CA ASN A 280 -21.29 11.99 -21.62
C ASN A 280 -20.77 13.06 -20.64
N GLN A 281 -20.73 12.77 -19.34
CA GLN A 281 -20.08 13.64 -18.36
C GLN A 281 -18.56 13.43 -18.40
N LYS A 282 -17.81 14.53 -18.47
CA LYS A 282 -16.35 14.52 -18.50
C LYS A 282 -15.76 14.63 -17.09
N TYR A 283 -14.68 13.91 -16.86
CA TYR A 283 -13.87 13.93 -15.64
C TYR A 283 -12.39 13.98 -16.04
N SER A 284 -11.58 14.65 -15.24
CA SER A 284 -10.13 14.73 -15.44
C SER A 284 -9.40 14.10 -14.26
N TYR A 285 -8.33 13.37 -14.54
CA TYR A 285 -7.46 12.77 -13.53
C TYR A 285 -6.02 13.16 -13.79
N ILE A 286 -5.36 13.68 -12.76
CA ILE A 286 -3.93 13.90 -12.74
C ILE A 286 -3.26 12.64 -12.20
N ILE A 287 -2.38 12.05 -13.00
CA ILE A 287 -1.54 10.94 -12.57
C ILE A 287 -0.09 11.44 -12.58
N GLU A 288 0.51 11.51 -11.40
CA GLU A 288 1.90 11.91 -11.24
C GLU A 288 2.70 10.79 -10.60
N GLY A 289 3.92 10.58 -11.07
CA GLY A 289 4.72 9.47 -10.60
C GLY A 289 6.19 9.55 -10.95
N TYR A 290 6.91 8.62 -10.36
CA TYR A 290 8.31 8.35 -10.61
C TYR A 290 8.46 6.83 -10.57
N ASP A 291 8.97 6.26 -11.67
CA ASP A 291 9.00 4.81 -11.85
C ASP A 291 7.57 4.22 -11.71
N LEU A 292 7.38 3.12 -10.98
CA LEU A 292 6.07 2.52 -10.71
C LEU A 292 5.27 3.21 -9.61
N LYS A 293 5.88 4.10 -8.82
CA LYS A 293 5.21 4.83 -7.75
C LYS A 293 4.42 5.98 -8.35
N LYS A 294 3.10 5.99 -8.15
CA LYS A 294 2.20 6.99 -8.71
C LYS A 294 1.12 7.41 -7.73
N THR A 295 0.68 8.65 -7.88
CA THR A 295 -0.45 9.25 -7.17
C THR A 295 -1.49 9.63 -8.21
N ILE A 296 -2.75 9.35 -7.91
CA ILE A 296 -3.89 9.62 -8.80
C ILE A 296 -4.82 10.60 -8.09
N ILE A 297 -5.04 11.74 -8.70
CA ILE A 297 -5.86 12.83 -8.15
C ILE A 297 -6.97 13.12 -9.17
N LYS A 298 -8.23 13.11 -8.73
CA LYS A 298 -9.33 13.59 -9.56
C LYS A 298 -9.31 15.12 -9.58
N GLU A 299 -9.26 15.70 -10.78
CA GLU A 299 -9.40 17.14 -11.01
C GLU A 299 -10.91 17.41 -11.13
N ASN A 300 -11.43 18.32 -10.30
CA ASN A 300 -12.87 18.55 -10.09
C ASN A 300 -13.65 18.80 -11.38
#